data_AF-A0A4T0URF1-F1
#
_entry.id   AF-A0A4T0URF1-F1
#
_cell.length_a   1.000
_cell.length_b   1.000
_cell.length_c   1.000
_cell.angle_alpha   90.00
_cell.angle_beta   90.00
_cell.angle_gamma   90.00
#
_symmetry.space_group_name_H-M   'P 1'
#
loop_
_entity.id
_entity.type
_entity.pdbx_description
1 polymer ?
#
loop_
_entity_poly.entity_id
_entity_poly.type
_entity_poly.pdbx_seq_one_letter_code
_entity_poly.pdbx_strand_id
1 'polypeptide(L)'
;MARRRRIRRVVVDPASGRVVSPWPFAGLVLMAASFFLYAASGPLVPWWVLIALLSVWAGLLAACLRAFHERPRRPVWLGLASVGVWALVVVGGGIAFGWGG
;
A
#
# COMPACT_ATOMS: atom_id res chain seq x y z
N MET A 1 -1.67 -11.02 -45.36
CA MET A 1 -1.61 -10.20 -44.12
C MET A 1 -1.57 -11.12 -42.90
N ALA A 2 -0.40 -11.30 -42.28
CA ALA A 2 -0.24 -12.17 -41.11
C ALA A 2 -0.61 -11.43 -39.82
N ARG A 3 -1.69 -11.84 -39.15
CA ARG A 3 -2.15 -11.27 -37.89
C ARG A 3 -1.18 -11.71 -36.78
N ARG A 4 -0.21 -10.85 -36.43
CA ARG A 4 0.67 -11.03 -35.25
C ARG A 4 -0.21 -11.18 -34.00
N ARG A 5 -0.49 -12.42 -33.58
CA ARG A 5 -1.03 -12.69 -32.25
C ARG A 5 0.02 -12.22 -31.25
N ARG A 6 -0.23 -11.09 -30.57
CA ARG A 6 0.53 -10.75 -29.35
C ARG A 6 0.26 -11.86 -28.35
N ILE A 7 1.21 -12.76 -28.20
CA ILE A 7 1.20 -13.74 -27.11
C ILE A 7 1.39 -12.92 -25.84
N ARG A 8 0.28 -12.60 -25.17
CA ARG A 8 0.33 -12.03 -23.83
C ARG A 8 0.90 -13.14 -22.96
N ARG A 9 2.11 -12.96 -22.42
CA ARG A 9 2.66 -13.87 -21.40
C ARG A 9 1.75 -13.77 -20.18
N VAL A 10 0.81 -14.71 -20.13
CA VAL A 10 -0.09 -14.92 -19.01
C VAL A 10 0.60 -16.00 -18.20
N VAL A 11 1.06 -15.67 -16.99
CA VAL A 11 1.52 -16.68 -16.05
C VAL A 11 0.26 -17.42 -15.61
N VAL A 12 0.12 -18.64 -16.12
CA VAL A 12 -0.96 -19.55 -15.78
C VAL A 12 -0.41 -20.48 -14.71
N ASP A 13 -1.11 -20.55 -13.58
CA ASP A 13 -0.81 -21.53 -12.54
C ASP A 13 -1.05 -22.95 -13.11
N PRO A 14 -0.02 -23.83 -13.12
CA PRO A 14 -0.14 -25.17 -13.68
C PRO A 14 -1.11 -26.07 -12.91
N ALA A 15 -1.40 -25.79 -11.64
CA ALA A 15 -2.32 -26.58 -10.82
C ALA A 15 -3.78 -26.14 -10.98
N SER A 16 -4.03 -24.84 -11.13
CA SER A 16 -5.40 -24.28 -11.17
C SER A 16 -5.85 -23.79 -12.54
N GLY A 17 -4.94 -23.67 -13.52
CA GLY A 17 -5.22 -23.10 -14.84
C GLY A 17 -5.59 -21.61 -14.80
N ARG A 18 -5.50 -20.95 -13.63
CA ARG A 18 -5.87 -19.56 -13.46
C ARG A 18 -4.71 -18.63 -13.79
N VAL A 19 -5.08 -17.47 -14.32
CA VAL A 19 -4.14 -16.37 -14.54
C VAL A 19 -3.74 -15.76 -13.20
N VAL A 20 -2.46 -15.82 -12.86
CA VAL A 20 -1.93 -15.17 -11.66
C VAL A 20 -1.88 -13.66 -11.89
N SER A 21 -2.52 -12.90 -11.00
CA SER A 21 -2.53 -11.44 -11.08
C SER A 21 -1.34 -10.85 -10.31
N PRO A 22 -0.56 -9.91 -10.87
CA PRO A 22 0.57 -9.28 -10.18
C PRO A 22 0.16 -8.14 -9.23
N TRP A 23 -1.09 -7.69 -9.30
CA TRP A 23 -1.58 -6.53 -8.53
C TRP A 23 -1.49 -6.67 -6.99
N PRO A 24 -1.71 -7.83 -6.38
CA PRO A 24 -1.53 -8.01 -4.94
C PRO A 24 -0.10 -7.70 -4.48
N PHE A 25 0.89 -8.12 -5.26
CA PHE A 25 2.30 -7.83 -4.98
C PHE A 25 2.61 -6.33 -5.08
N ALA A 26 2.08 -5.66 -6.10
CA ALA A 26 2.22 -4.20 -6.21
C ALA A 26 1.65 -3.48 -4.98
N GLY A 27 0.51 -3.95 -4.46
CA GLY A 27 -0.07 -3.44 -3.22
C GLY A 27 0.79 -3.68 -1.98
N LEU A 28 1.39 -4.87 -1.85
CA LEU A 28 2.33 -5.17 -0.75
C LEU A 28 3.60 -4.33 -0.83
N VAL A 29 4.18 -4.16 -2.01
CA VAL A 29 5.34 -3.27 -2.22
C VAL A 29 4.99 -1.85 -1.81
N LEU A 30 3.80 -1.36 -2.17
CA LEU A 30 3.36 -0.03 -1.79
C LEU A 30 3.12 0.10 -0.27
N MET A 31 2.58 -0.94 0.39
CA MET A 31 2.51 -1.01 1.85
C MET A 31 3.90 -0.93 2.50
N ALA A 32 4.84 -1.75 2.03
CA ALA A 32 6.19 -1.80 2.55
C ALA A 32 6.92 -0.45 2.34
N ALA A 33 6.80 0.14 1.15
CA ALA A 33 7.34 1.46 0.86
C ALA A 33 6.73 2.53 1.78
N SER A 34 5.42 2.50 2.00
CA SER A 34 4.74 3.45 2.89
C SER A 34 5.21 3.33 4.34
N PHE A 35 5.58 2.14 4.82
CA PHE A 35 6.08 1.97 6.20
C PHE A 35 7.28 2.88 6.50
N PHE A 36 8.19 3.07 5.54
CA PHE A 36 9.32 3.97 5.71
C PHE A 36 8.89 5.41 5.97
N LEU A 37 7.80 5.88 5.36
CA LEU A 37 7.24 7.21 5.62
C LEU A 37 6.74 7.33 7.07
N TYR A 38 6.11 6.28 7.58
CA TYR A 38 5.59 6.25 8.94
C TYR A 38 6.73 6.15 9.95
N ALA A 39 7.70 5.25 9.74
CA ALA A 39 8.85 5.08 10.62
C ALA A 39 9.74 6.33 10.67
N ALA A 40 9.98 6.98 9.52
CA ALA A 40 10.76 8.21 9.45
C ALA A 40 10.03 9.44 10.02
N SER A 41 8.73 9.36 10.32
CA SER A 41 7.96 10.49 10.84
C SER A 41 8.19 10.77 12.32
N GLY A 42 8.90 9.91 13.06
CA GLY A 42 9.11 10.06 14.50
C GLY A 42 9.67 11.43 14.95
N PRO A 43 10.62 12.05 14.24
CA PRO A 43 11.09 13.41 14.55
C PRO A 43 10.12 14.54 14.15
N LEU A 44 9.17 14.26 13.25
CA LEU A 44 8.28 15.26 12.65
C LEU A 44 6.98 15.44 13.43
N VAL A 45 6.53 14.40 14.16
CA VAL A 45 5.24 14.39 14.83
C VAL A 45 5.39 14.07 16.31
N PRO A 46 4.44 14.51 17.16
CA PRO A 46 4.38 14.06 18.55
C PRO A 46 4.35 12.53 18.65
N TRP A 47 4.99 11.97 19.67
CA TRP A 47 5.12 10.51 19.85
C TRP A 47 3.78 9.76 19.85
N TRP A 48 2.71 10.37 20.38
CA TRP A 48 1.36 9.78 20.37
C TRP A 48 0.75 9.74 18.97
N VAL A 49 1.03 10.75 18.12
CA VAL A 49 0.64 10.75 16.70
C VAL A 49 1.34 9.62 15.99
N LEU A 50 2.64 9.44 16.22
CA LEU A 50 3.42 8.35 15.63
C LEU A 50 2.83 6.98 15.96
N ILE A 51 2.47 6.73 17.24
CA ILE A 51 1.84 5.47 17.66
C ILE A 51 0.50 5.27 16.96
N ALA A 52 -0.34 6.31 16.89
CA ALA A 52 -1.62 6.25 16.18
C ALA A 52 -1.42 5.95 14.69
N LEU A 53 -0.44 6.61 14.05
CA LEU A 53 -0.11 6.41 12.65
C LEU A 53 0.32 4.97 12.37
N LEU A 54 1.23 4.43 13.18
CA LEU A 54 1.70 3.05 13.07
C LEU A 54 0.57 2.04 13.30
N SER A 55 -0.36 2.34 14.20
CA SER A 55 -1.54 1.50 14.46
C SER A 55 -2.49 1.47 13.25
N VAL A 56 -2.74 2.63 12.63
CA VAL A 56 -3.53 2.72 11.40
C VAL A 56 -2.85 1.96 10.25
N TRP A 57 -1.53 2.13 10.10
CA TRP A 57 -0.75 1.39 9.11
C TRP A 57 -0.84 -0.12 9.31
N ALA A 58 -0.71 -0.61 10.55
CA ALA A 58 -0.84 -2.03 10.87
C ALA A 58 -2.23 -2.57 10.50
N GLY A 59 -3.29 -1.78 10.76
CA GLY A 59 -4.65 -2.10 10.32
C GLY A 59 -4.78 -2.19 8.80
N LEU A 60 -4.20 -1.24 8.06
CA LEU A 60 -4.18 -1.25 6.60
C LEU A 60 -3.37 -2.42 6.04
N LEU A 61 -2.24 -2.79 6.66
CA LEU A 61 -1.45 -3.96 6.30
C LEU A 61 -2.27 -5.25 6.50
N ALA A 62 -2.93 -5.40 7.65
CA ALA A 62 -3.80 -6.55 7.90
C ALA A 62 -4.94 -6.63 6.88
N ALA A 63 -5.56 -5.50 6.53
CA ALA A 63 -6.56 -5.43 5.46
C ALA A 63 -5.96 -5.80 4.09
N CYS A 64 -4.72 -5.40 3.81
CA CYS A 64 -4.00 -5.71 2.58
C CYS A 64 -3.73 -7.21 2.46
N LEU A 65 -3.26 -7.84 3.54
CA LEU A 65 -3.02 -9.29 3.60
C LEU A 65 -4.33 -10.09 3.45
N ARG A 66 -5.43 -9.65 4.05
CA ARG A 66 -6.76 -10.26 3.84
C ARG A 66 -7.23 -10.10 2.39
N ALA A 67 -7.12 -8.90 1.85
CA ALA A 67 -7.53 -8.59 0.48
C ALA A 67 -6.66 -9.27 -0.58
N PHE A 68 -5.45 -9.69 -0.23
CA PHE A 68 -4.51 -10.39 -1.11
C PHE A 68 -5.13 -11.65 -1.73
N HIS A 69 -5.89 -12.42 -0.93
CA HIS A 69 -6.52 -13.65 -1.39
C HIS A 69 -7.92 -13.43 -2.00
N GLU A 70 -8.68 -12.47 -1.49
CA GLU A 70 -10.10 -12.31 -1.87
C GLU A 70 -10.28 -11.50 -3.15
N ARG A 71 -9.51 -10.42 -3.36
CA ARG A 71 -9.73 -9.46 -4.47
C ARG A 71 -8.42 -8.82 -4.93
N PRO A 72 -7.80 -9.29 -6.03
CA PRO A 72 -6.40 -9.00 -6.34
C PRO A 72 -6.08 -7.54 -6.67
N ARG A 73 -7.09 -6.71 -6.98
CA ARG A 73 -6.90 -5.27 -7.25
C ARG A 73 -7.01 -4.38 -6.01
N ARG A 74 -7.60 -4.87 -4.91
CA ARG A 74 -7.80 -4.08 -3.67
C ARG A 74 -6.50 -3.74 -2.91
N PRO A 75 -5.48 -4.62 -2.85
CA PRO A 75 -4.22 -4.33 -2.17
C PRO A 75 -3.55 -3.02 -2.62
N VAL A 76 -3.63 -2.69 -3.92
CA VAL A 76 -3.06 -1.47 -4.50
C VAL A 76 -3.73 -0.22 -3.91
N TRP A 77 -5.06 -0.23 -3.82
CA TRP A 77 -5.82 0.88 -3.25
C TRP A 77 -5.54 1.08 -1.77
N LEU A 78 -5.33 -0.01 -1.02
CA LEU A 78 -4.88 0.07 0.37
C LEU A 78 -3.48 0.69 0.46
N GLY A 79 -2.58 0.29 -0.43
CA GLY A 79 -1.27 0.92 -0.68
C GLY A 79 -1.34 2.44 -0.77
N LEU A 80 -2.14 2.91 -1.73
CA LEU A 80 -2.38 4.33 -1.97
C LEU A 80 -3.04 5.02 -0.77
N ALA A 81 -4.00 4.37 -0.12
CA ALA A 81 -4.68 4.91 1.04
C ALA A 81 -3.72 5.14 2.21
N SER A 82 -2.76 4.24 2.45
CA SER A 82 -1.72 4.43 3.49
C SER A 82 -0.87 5.67 3.22
N VAL A 83 -0.44 5.87 1.97
CA VAL A 83 0.31 7.09 1.60
C VAL A 83 -0.56 8.34 1.78
N GLY A 84 -1.85 8.26 1.43
CA GLY A 84 -2.81 9.35 1.61
C GLY A 84 -3.05 9.72 3.07
N VAL A 85 -3.23 8.71 3.95
CA VAL A 85 -3.36 8.91 5.40
C VAL A 85 -2.12 9.59 5.96
N TRP A 86 -0.93 9.12 5.58
CA TRP A 86 0.32 9.74 6.01
C TRP A 86 0.40 11.21 5.57
N ALA A 87 0.13 11.50 4.30
CA ALA A 87 0.20 12.86 3.77
C ALA A 87 -0.79 13.77 4.51
N LEU A 88 -2.02 13.31 4.72
CA LEU A 88 -3.04 14.07 5.43
C LEU A 88 -2.63 14.38 6.87
N VAL A 89 -2.12 13.40 7.61
CA VAL A 89 -1.83 13.58 9.04
C VAL A 89 -0.51 14.30 9.26
N VAL A 90 0.56 13.90 8.55
CA VAL A 90 1.90 14.46 8.78
C VAL A 90 2.03 15.83 8.14
N VAL A 91 1.67 15.97 6.85
CA VAL A 91 1.76 17.27 6.18
C VAL A 91 0.63 18.18 6.64
N GLY A 92 -0.61 17.70 6.63
CA GLY A 92 -1.75 18.49 7.07
C GLY A 92 -1.71 18.86 8.56
N GLY A 93 -1.33 17.91 9.43
CA GLY A 93 -1.15 18.17 10.85
C GLY A 93 0.04 19.10 11.14
N GLY A 94 1.16 18.92 10.44
CA GLY A 94 2.31 19.83 10.53
C GLY A 94 1.94 21.27 10.18
N ILE A 95 1.20 21.49 9.09
CA ILE A 95 0.72 22.82 8.68
C ILE A 95 -0.29 23.40 9.68
N ALA A 96 -1.26 22.60 10.12
CA ALA A 96 -2.36 23.09 10.95
C ALA A 96 -1.97 23.34 12.42
N PHE A 97 -1.06 22.54 12.96
CA PHE A 97 -0.70 22.55 14.38
C PHE A 97 0.76 22.96 14.63
N GLY A 98 1.54 23.21 13.58
CA GLY A 98 2.94 23.67 13.71
C GLY A 98 3.87 22.62 14.33
N TRP A 99 3.62 21.34 14.08
CA TRP A 99 4.50 20.27 14.55
C TRP A 99 5.82 20.32 13.76
N GLY A 100 6.92 20.55 14.44
CA GLY A 100 8.23 20.83 13.82
C GLY A 100 8.62 22.29 14.04
N GLY A 101 9.16 22.57 15.22
CA GLY A 101 9.92 23.77 15.55
C GLY A 101 11.41 23.47 15.55
#